data_AF-A0A4Y9PAN5-F1
#
_entry.id   AF-A0A4Y9PAN5-F1
#
_cell.length_a   1.000
_cell.length_b   1.000
_cell.length_c   1.000
_cell.angle_alpha   90.00
_cell.angle_beta   90.00
_cell.angle_gamma   90.00
#
_symmetry.space_group_name_H-M   'P 1'
#
loop_
_entity.id
_entity.type
_entity.pdbx_description
1 polymer ?
#
loop_
_entity_poly.entity_id
_entity_poly.type
_entity_poly.pdbx_seq_one_letter_code
_entity_poly.pdbx_strand_id
1 'polypeptide(L)'
;MSKPALLRLHRWITLVFALPLLAIIVTGLILSVEPLVQTSSMSGAAIEAGRVVELVRRYDPDGKARGLSIDAGSHSMTLRGTNVPAIDLATGEAISAGSTLSNVFLWARFTHERLMGQAWLVTASTLAMVIIMLLGIVMGLPRLRNTLSGWHKGTAWFTLPLILLSPLTGLCMAFGLTFQSGAAPAAAGRPLALPDAIRMVAASHELSHVISIGTRGGRMMARLYDGGELRAYAVTSSEVAPLPRNWPRLIHEGNWSALIAAPLNFVTSIALLTLLSTGLLIWARRTLRKRRPRTEGPADAAMVGAG
;
A
#
# COMPACT_ATOMS: atom_id res chain seq x y z
N MET A 1 28.95 -17.34 -8.36
CA MET A 1 28.43 -17.06 -9.73
C MET A 1 29.20 -15.90 -10.34
N SER A 2 29.45 -15.91 -11.66
CA SER A 2 30.12 -14.79 -12.34
C SER A 2 29.18 -13.59 -12.49
N LYS A 3 29.72 -12.37 -12.51
CA LYS A 3 28.94 -11.12 -12.69
C LYS A 3 28.04 -11.14 -13.94
N PRO A 4 28.46 -11.69 -15.10
CA PRO A 4 27.57 -11.84 -16.26
C PRO A 4 26.36 -12.74 -15.99
N ALA A 5 26.51 -13.79 -15.19
CA ALA A 5 25.41 -14.69 -14.83
C ALA A 5 24.38 -13.98 -13.93
N LEU A 6 24.85 -13.21 -12.94
CA LEU A 6 23.97 -12.39 -12.07
C LEU A 6 23.17 -11.36 -12.88
N LEU A 7 23.82 -10.66 -13.81
CA LEU A 7 23.16 -9.70 -14.71
C LEU A 7 22.10 -10.37 -15.59
N ARG A 8 22.41 -11.56 -16.11
CA ARG A 8 21.48 -12.35 -16.93
C ARG A 8 20.27 -12.77 -16.10
N LEU A 9 20.49 -13.26 -14.87
CA LEU A 9 19.42 -13.65 -13.96
C LEU A 9 18.52 -12.47 -13.59
N HIS A 10 19.10 -11.35 -13.13
CA HIS A 10 18.37 -10.12 -12.83
C HIS A 10 17.51 -9.69 -14.03
N ARG A 11 18.08 -9.68 -15.24
CA ARG A 11 17.35 -9.34 -16.47
C ARG A 11 16.16 -10.25 -16.69
N TRP A 12 16.33 -11.57 -16.60
CA TRP A 12 15.25 -12.52 -16.85
C TRP A 12 14.12 -12.40 -15.83
N ILE A 13 14.44 -12.31 -14.54
CA ILE A 13 13.43 -12.12 -13.50
C ILE A 13 12.66 -10.82 -13.76
N THR A 14 13.35 -9.71 -14.06
CA THR A 14 12.68 -8.44 -14.37
C THR A 14 11.73 -8.56 -15.55
N LEU A 15 12.08 -9.27 -16.62
CA LEU A 15 11.23 -9.41 -17.80
C LEU A 15 10.00 -10.27 -17.53
N VAL A 16 10.18 -11.41 -16.87
CA VAL A 16 9.08 -12.33 -16.52
C VAL A 16 8.07 -11.63 -15.61
N PHE A 17 8.55 -10.84 -14.65
CA PHE A 17 7.70 -10.16 -13.67
C PHE A 17 7.40 -8.70 -14.02
N ALA A 18 7.75 -8.21 -15.21
CA ALA A 18 7.61 -6.80 -15.56
C ALA A 18 6.18 -6.28 -15.41
N LEU A 19 5.20 -6.99 -15.97
CA LEU A 19 3.78 -6.60 -15.92
C LEU A 19 3.18 -6.74 -14.52
N PRO A 20 3.38 -7.86 -13.79
CA PRO A 20 2.94 -7.95 -12.40
C PRO A 20 3.53 -6.85 -11.50
N LEU A 21 4.84 -6.59 -11.62
CA LEU A 21 5.49 -5.54 -10.85
C LEU A 21 4.97 -4.15 -11.21
N LEU A 22 4.72 -3.89 -12.49
CA LEU A 22 4.12 -2.62 -12.92
C LEU A 22 2.76 -2.41 -12.25
N ALA A 23 1.89 -3.42 -12.27
CA ALA A 23 0.57 -3.32 -11.65
C ALA A 23 0.65 -3.08 -10.13
N ILE A 24 1.53 -3.81 -9.44
CA ILE A 24 1.74 -3.66 -7.98
C ILE A 24 2.30 -2.27 -7.66
N ILE A 25 3.29 -1.79 -8.42
CA ILE A 25 3.91 -0.48 -8.19
C ILE A 25 2.92 0.65 -8.47
N VAL A 26 2.14 0.58 -9.55
CA VAL A 26 1.16 1.62 -9.89
C VAL A 26 0.03 1.67 -8.87
N THR A 27 -0.49 0.52 -8.47
CA THR A 27 -1.52 0.47 -7.43
C THR A 27 -0.97 0.91 -6.06
N GLY A 28 0.27 0.55 -5.73
CA GLY A 28 0.96 1.04 -4.54
C GLY A 28 1.18 2.56 -4.55
N LEU A 29 1.49 3.13 -5.71
CA LEU A 29 1.59 4.58 -5.91
C LEU A 29 0.26 5.27 -5.63
N ILE A 30 -0.86 4.73 -6.16
CA ILE A 30 -2.20 5.26 -5.89
C ILE A 30 -2.50 5.21 -4.39
N LEU A 31 -2.27 4.06 -3.75
CA LEU A 31 -2.52 3.86 -2.32
C LEU A 31 -1.62 4.70 -1.42
N SER A 32 -0.43 5.09 -1.89
CA SER A 32 0.48 5.94 -1.10
C SER A 32 -0.09 7.33 -0.77
N VAL A 33 -1.10 7.78 -1.51
CA VAL A 33 -1.76 9.08 -1.30
C VAL A 33 -2.98 8.96 -0.38
N GLU A 34 -3.51 7.76 -0.19
CA GLU A 34 -4.74 7.52 0.59
C GLU A 34 -4.64 8.01 2.05
N PRO A 35 -3.56 7.75 2.82
CA PRO A 35 -3.49 8.23 4.20
C PRO A 35 -3.50 9.75 4.30
N LEU A 36 -2.92 10.45 3.32
CA LEU A 36 -2.90 11.92 3.29
C LEU A 36 -4.30 12.47 2.99
N VAL A 37 -5.02 11.86 2.05
CA VAL A 37 -6.40 12.23 1.74
C VAL A 37 -7.29 11.99 2.96
N GLN A 38 -7.19 10.81 3.58
CA GLN A 38 -7.97 10.46 4.77
C GLN A 38 -7.71 11.45 5.92
N THR A 39 -6.45 11.72 6.25
CA THR A 39 -6.13 12.64 7.37
C THR A 39 -6.48 14.09 7.07
N SER A 40 -6.31 14.57 5.82
CA SER A 40 -6.73 15.92 5.44
C SER A 40 -8.24 16.14 5.58
N SER A 41 -9.02 15.07 5.45
CA SER A 41 -10.48 15.11 5.57
C SER A 41 -11.00 15.18 7.00
N MET A 42 -10.13 14.93 7.98
CA MET A 42 -10.48 14.90 9.41
C MET A 42 -10.56 16.28 10.05
N SER A 43 -9.95 17.30 9.44
CA SER A 43 -10.00 18.70 9.92
C SER A 43 -11.36 19.39 9.70
N GLY A 44 -12.39 18.65 9.30
CA GLY A 44 -13.74 19.14 9.05
C GLY A 44 -14.56 19.39 10.32
N ALA A 45 -15.88 19.51 10.16
CA ALA A 45 -16.79 19.65 11.30
C ALA A 45 -16.78 18.41 12.20
N ALA A 46 -16.83 18.62 13.52
CA ALA A 46 -16.90 17.54 14.48
C ALA A 46 -18.16 16.69 14.26
N ILE A 47 -18.01 15.37 14.35
CA ILE A 47 -19.11 14.41 14.19
C ILE A 47 -19.74 14.13 15.55
N GLU A 48 -21.01 14.50 15.71
CA GLU A 48 -21.73 14.32 16.96
C GLU A 48 -22.10 12.85 17.21
N ALA A 49 -21.70 12.31 18.37
CA ALA A 49 -21.97 10.92 18.72
C ALA A 49 -23.46 10.60 18.86
N GLY A 50 -24.26 11.54 19.37
CA GLY A 50 -25.71 11.41 19.48
C GLY A 50 -26.35 11.13 18.11
N ARG A 51 -25.93 11.90 17.10
CA ARG A 51 -26.38 11.74 15.71
C ARG A 51 -26.02 10.37 15.13
N VAL A 52 -24.78 9.91 15.32
CA VAL A 52 -24.37 8.58 14.82
C VAL A 52 -25.20 7.48 15.48
N VAL A 53 -25.41 7.55 16.80
CA VAL A 53 -26.22 6.56 17.54
C VAL A 53 -27.69 6.56 17.09
N GLU A 54 -28.26 7.74 16.85
CA GLU A 54 -29.61 7.90 16.31
C GLU A 54 -29.73 7.21 14.94
N LEU A 55 -28.79 7.47 14.03
CA LEU A 55 -28.79 6.88 12.69
C LEU A 55 -28.62 5.35 12.71
N VAL A 56 -27.76 4.83 13.59
CA VAL A 56 -27.65 3.37 13.78
C VAL A 56 -28.99 2.78 14.21
N ARG A 57 -29.69 3.41 15.16
CA ARG A 57 -31.00 2.92 15.62
C ARG A 57 -32.07 3.00 14.52
N ARG A 58 -32.01 4.03 13.68
CA ARG A 58 -32.94 4.24 12.56
C ARG A 58 -32.76 3.19 11.46
N TYR A 59 -31.52 2.90 11.09
CA TYR A 59 -31.20 2.03 9.95
C TYR A 59 -30.87 0.58 10.31
N ASP A 60 -30.64 0.28 11.59
CA ASP A 60 -30.43 -1.07 12.12
C ASP A 60 -31.22 -1.30 13.43
N PRO A 61 -32.57 -1.24 13.40
CA PRO A 61 -33.40 -1.43 14.58
C PRO A 61 -33.26 -2.83 15.19
N ASP A 62 -32.94 -3.83 14.35
CA ASP A 62 -32.76 -5.23 14.76
C ASP A 62 -31.36 -5.54 15.31
N GLY A 63 -30.41 -4.59 15.27
CA GLY A 63 -29.03 -4.81 15.74
C GLY A 63 -28.23 -5.82 14.92
N LYS A 64 -28.50 -5.93 13.62
CA LYS A 64 -27.83 -6.87 12.69
C LYS A 64 -26.47 -6.34 12.21
N ALA A 65 -26.23 -5.04 12.28
CA ALA A 65 -24.97 -4.44 11.87
C ALA A 65 -23.83 -4.91 12.78
N ARG A 66 -22.74 -5.35 12.15
CA ARG A 66 -21.54 -5.82 12.85
C ARG A 66 -20.54 -4.70 13.11
N GLY A 67 -20.87 -3.48 12.69
CA GLY A 67 -20.03 -2.31 12.80
C GLY A 67 -20.48 -1.19 11.88
N LEU A 68 -19.69 -0.13 11.85
CA LEU A 68 -19.83 1.00 10.97
C LEU A 68 -18.46 1.47 10.46
N SER A 69 -18.48 2.21 9.37
CA SER A 69 -17.39 3.03 8.89
C SER A 69 -17.84 4.48 8.79
N ILE A 70 -16.95 5.40 9.15
CA ILE A 70 -17.17 6.85 9.04
C ILE A 70 -16.19 7.37 8.00
N ASP A 71 -16.71 8.21 7.11
CA ASP A 71 -15.93 8.97 6.14
C ASP A 71 -16.13 10.45 6.49
N ALA A 72 -15.13 11.02 7.19
CA ALA A 72 -15.17 12.39 7.66
C ALA A 72 -15.21 13.40 6.49
N GLY A 73 -14.54 13.11 5.37
CA GLY A 73 -14.48 13.99 4.22
C GLY A 73 -15.79 14.15 3.47
N SER A 74 -16.54 13.05 3.34
CA SER A 74 -17.90 13.07 2.78
C SER A 74 -18.98 13.31 3.83
N HIS A 75 -18.60 13.48 5.10
CA HIS A 75 -19.50 13.56 6.24
C HIS A 75 -20.56 12.46 6.23
N SER A 76 -20.15 11.22 5.94
CA SER A 76 -21.05 10.08 5.78
C SER A 76 -20.65 8.88 6.64
N MET A 77 -21.59 7.95 6.82
CA MET A 77 -21.35 6.67 7.48
C MET A 77 -21.95 5.50 6.70
N THR A 78 -21.36 4.32 6.88
CA THR A 78 -21.88 3.06 6.32
C THR A 78 -22.01 2.04 7.42
N LEU A 79 -23.09 1.27 7.42
CA LEU A 79 -23.28 0.14 8.33
C LEU A 79 -22.72 -1.13 7.68
N ARG A 80 -21.95 -1.90 8.45
CA ARG A 80 -21.30 -3.13 7.98
C ARG A 80 -22.17 -4.34 8.27
N GLY A 81 -22.32 -5.21 7.28
CA GLY A 81 -23.14 -6.43 7.41
C GLY A 81 -24.63 -6.20 7.20
N THR A 82 -25.01 -5.02 6.73
CA THR A 82 -26.37 -4.70 6.27
C THR A 82 -26.32 -4.27 4.80
N ASN A 83 -27.47 -4.27 4.13
CA ASN A 83 -27.61 -3.78 2.75
C ASN A 83 -28.03 -2.30 2.71
N VAL A 84 -27.80 -1.57 3.80
CA VAL A 84 -28.15 -0.16 3.90
C VAL A 84 -27.11 0.64 3.08
N PRO A 85 -27.53 1.60 2.24
CA PRO A 85 -26.62 2.49 1.54
C PRO A 85 -25.80 3.35 2.52
N ALA A 86 -24.82 4.09 2.01
CA ALA A 86 -24.17 5.12 2.81
C ALA A 86 -25.20 6.15 3.30
N ILE A 87 -25.02 6.67 4.50
CA ILE A 87 -25.94 7.59 5.16
C ILE A 87 -25.18 8.91 5.34
N ASP A 88 -25.75 10.00 4.86
CA ASP A 88 -25.26 11.34 5.11
C ASP A 88 -25.50 11.70 6.58
N LEU A 89 -24.46 12.10 7.31
CA LEU A 89 -24.58 12.33 8.75
C LEU A 89 -25.30 13.65 9.08
N ALA A 90 -25.26 14.63 8.18
CA ALA A 90 -25.93 15.92 8.37
C ALA A 90 -27.44 15.77 8.20
N THR A 91 -27.88 15.21 7.07
CA THR A 91 -29.30 15.04 6.71
C THR A 91 -29.91 13.77 7.30
N GLY A 92 -29.12 12.71 7.46
CA GLY A 92 -29.60 11.38 7.87
C GLY A 92 -30.21 10.57 6.74
N GLU A 93 -30.08 11.04 5.50
CA GLU A 93 -30.64 10.41 4.30
C GLU A 93 -29.63 9.49 3.63
N ALA A 94 -30.15 8.55 2.84
CA ALA A 94 -29.34 7.63 2.06
C ALA A 94 -28.63 8.35 0.89
N ILE A 95 -27.34 8.07 0.71
CA ILE A 95 -26.52 8.57 -0.38
C ILE A 95 -26.56 7.55 -1.52
N SER A 96 -27.06 7.98 -2.68
CA SER A 96 -27.26 7.14 -3.86
C SER A 96 -25.99 6.88 -4.68
N ALA A 97 -24.93 7.70 -4.50
CA ALA A 97 -23.71 7.63 -5.28
C ALA A 97 -22.47 7.49 -4.37
N GLY A 98 -21.73 6.40 -4.52
CA GLY A 98 -20.41 6.26 -3.89
C GLY A 98 -19.40 7.25 -4.48
N SER A 99 -18.43 7.69 -3.69
CA SER A 99 -17.43 8.64 -4.18
C SER A 99 -16.50 7.96 -5.21
N THR A 100 -16.27 8.62 -6.35
CA THR A 100 -15.36 8.13 -7.41
C THR A 100 -13.96 7.88 -6.87
N LEU A 101 -13.48 8.73 -5.96
CA LEU A 101 -12.15 8.62 -5.36
C LEU A 101 -12.05 7.38 -4.45
N SER A 102 -13.05 7.13 -3.60
CA SER A 102 -13.08 5.92 -2.76
C SER A 102 -13.12 4.65 -3.62
N ASN A 103 -13.84 4.66 -4.75
CA ASN A 103 -13.84 3.54 -5.70
C ASN A 103 -12.45 3.27 -6.31
N VAL A 104 -11.68 4.32 -6.62
CA VAL A 104 -10.30 4.19 -7.12
C VAL A 104 -9.40 3.56 -6.05
N PHE A 105 -9.48 4.01 -4.79
CA PHE A 105 -8.70 3.41 -3.70
C PHE A 105 -9.09 1.96 -3.43
N LEU A 106 -10.39 1.63 -3.49
CA LEU A 106 -10.87 0.26 -3.35
C LEU A 106 -10.36 -0.64 -4.48
N TRP A 107 -10.44 -0.18 -5.73
CA TRP A 107 -9.90 -0.90 -6.88
C TRP A 107 -8.38 -1.11 -6.77
N ALA A 108 -7.64 -0.04 -6.42
CA ALA A 108 -6.20 -0.10 -6.25
C ALA A 108 -5.82 -1.09 -5.15
N ARG A 109 -6.48 -1.04 -3.99
CA ARG A 109 -6.28 -1.98 -2.88
C ARG A 109 -6.55 -3.42 -3.29
N PHE A 110 -7.71 -3.68 -3.90
CA PHE A 110 -8.05 -5.02 -4.36
C PHE A 110 -7.01 -5.57 -5.33
N THR A 111 -6.59 -4.76 -6.31
CA THR A 111 -5.59 -5.16 -7.31
C THR A 111 -4.19 -5.33 -6.71
N HIS A 112 -3.82 -4.49 -5.74
CA HIS A 112 -2.54 -4.55 -5.04
C HIS A 112 -2.42 -5.80 -4.15
N GLU A 113 -3.50 -6.18 -3.47
CA GLU A 113 -3.56 -7.37 -2.62
C GLU A 113 -3.81 -8.66 -3.40
N ARG A 114 -4.54 -8.57 -4.52
CA ARG A 114 -4.97 -9.68 -5.35
C ARG A 114 -4.89 -9.29 -6.81
N LEU A 115 -3.71 -9.42 -7.39
CA LEU A 115 -3.50 -9.12 -8.81
C LEU A 115 -4.38 -10.03 -9.67
N MET A 116 -5.40 -9.46 -10.31
CA MET A 116 -6.44 -10.20 -11.05
C MET A 116 -7.12 -11.30 -10.21
N GLY A 117 -7.32 -11.05 -8.91
CA GLY A 117 -7.89 -12.03 -7.98
C GLY A 117 -6.90 -13.04 -7.41
N GLN A 118 -5.63 -13.01 -7.84
CA GLN A 118 -4.61 -14.00 -7.48
C GLN A 118 -3.61 -13.46 -6.43
N ALA A 119 -3.85 -13.76 -5.15
CA ALA A 119 -2.96 -13.35 -4.05
C ALA A 119 -1.54 -13.90 -4.18
N TRP A 120 -1.38 -15.16 -4.61
CA TRP A 120 -0.07 -15.80 -4.77
C TRP A 120 0.82 -15.07 -5.78
N LEU A 121 0.22 -14.45 -6.81
CA LEU A 121 0.95 -13.73 -7.84
C LEU A 121 1.56 -12.44 -7.29
N VAL A 122 0.86 -11.77 -6.36
CA VAL A 122 1.40 -10.64 -5.61
C VAL A 122 2.60 -11.10 -4.78
N THR A 123 2.46 -12.16 -3.99
CA THR A 123 3.57 -12.69 -3.18
C THR A 123 4.78 -13.10 -4.02
N ALA A 124 4.58 -13.82 -5.13
CA ALA A 124 5.64 -14.23 -6.03
C ALA A 124 6.34 -13.04 -6.67
N SER A 125 5.59 -12.02 -7.08
CA SER A 125 6.15 -10.78 -7.65
C SER A 125 6.95 -10.00 -6.61
N THR A 126 6.45 -9.90 -5.38
CA THR A 126 7.17 -9.25 -4.28
C THR A 126 8.48 -9.99 -3.94
N LEU A 127 8.47 -11.32 -3.91
CA LEU A 127 9.69 -12.13 -3.77
C LEU A 127 10.67 -11.87 -4.91
N ALA A 128 10.20 -11.87 -6.16
CA ALA A 128 11.01 -11.58 -7.33
C ALA A 128 11.65 -10.18 -7.24
N MET A 129 10.91 -9.18 -6.78
CA MET A 129 11.42 -7.82 -6.58
C MET A 129 12.55 -7.78 -5.53
N VAL A 130 12.37 -8.45 -4.39
CA VAL A 130 13.42 -8.57 -3.37
C VAL A 130 14.65 -9.27 -3.93
N ILE A 131 14.48 -10.39 -4.65
CA ILE A 131 15.60 -11.11 -5.29
C ILE A 131 16.34 -10.21 -6.27
N ILE A 132 15.63 -9.45 -7.12
CA ILE A 132 16.25 -8.51 -8.06
C ILE A 132 17.11 -7.47 -7.32
N MET A 133 16.61 -6.90 -6.22
CA MET A 133 17.36 -5.94 -5.40
C MET A 133 18.60 -6.56 -4.76
N LEU A 134 18.48 -7.77 -4.20
CA LEU A 134 19.61 -8.52 -3.64
C LEU A 134 20.67 -8.81 -4.71
N LEU A 135 20.25 -9.22 -5.92
CA LEU A 135 21.15 -9.38 -7.06
C LEU A 135 21.86 -8.06 -7.39
N GLY A 136 21.14 -6.93 -7.36
CA GLY A 136 21.69 -5.60 -7.55
C GLY A 136 22.80 -5.25 -6.55
N ILE A 137 22.61 -5.58 -5.27
CA ILE A 137 23.61 -5.40 -4.21
C ILE A 137 24.85 -6.25 -4.48
N VAL A 138 24.67 -7.54 -4.77
CA VAL A 138 25.76 -8.50 -5.02
C VAL A 138 26.57 -8.12 -6.28
N MET A 139 25.98 -7.39 -7.23
CA MET A 139 26.70 -6.87 -8.40
C MET A 139 27.69 -5.73 -8.09
N GLY A 140 27.65 -5.21 -6.86
CA GLY A 140 28.62 -4.27 -6.29
C GLY A 140 28.24 -2.78 -6.42
N LEU A 141 29.11 -1.92 -5.89
CA LEU A 141 28.91 -0.46 -5.85
C LEU A 141 28.67 0.16 -7.23
N PRO A 142 27.83 1.20 -7.31
CA PRO A 142 27.48 1.81 -8.57
C PRO A 142 28.61 2.71 -9.06
N ARG A 143 29.12 2.43 -10.27
CA ARG A 143 29.91 3.44 -11.01
C ARG A 143 28.94 4.43 -11.63
N LEU A 144 28.77 5.58 -10.98
CA LEU A 144 27.88 6.64 -11.41
C LEU A 144 28.45 7.32 -12.66
N ARG A 145 27.61 7.48 -13.67
CA ARG A 145 27.90 8.19 -14.92
C ARG A 145 26.61 8.88 -15.34
N ASN A 146 26.69 10.05 -15.99
CA ASN A 146 25.51 10.73 -16.52
C ASN A 146 24.95 10.01 -17.76
N THR A 147 24.36 8.83 -17.53
CA THR A 147 23.78 7.93 -18.54
C THR A 147 22.57 7.26 -17.93
N LEU A 148 21.64 6.75 -18.73
CA LEU A 148 20.45 6.04 -18.24
C LEU A 148 20.82 4.88 -17.27
N SER A 149 21.89 4.13 -17.58
CA SER A 149 22.36 3.06 -16.69
C SER A 149 23.01 3.56 -15.41
N GLY A 150 23.63 4.75 -15.44
CA GLY A 150 24.19 5.37 -14.24
C GLY A 150 23.10 5.90 -13.33
N TRP A 151 22.07 6.56 -13.89
CA TRP A 151 20.87 6.98 -13.16
C TRP A 151 20.12 5.81 -12.55
N HIS A 152 19.87 4.73 -13.31
CA HIS A 152 19.25 3.50 -12.79
C HIS A 152 19.99 2.96 -11.55
N LYS A 153 21.33 2.87 -11.62
CA LYS A 153 22.16 2.41 -10.50
C LYS A 153 22.17 3.40 -9.34
N GLY A 154 22.23 4.70 -9.63
CA GLY A 154 22.19 5.76 -8.63
C GLY A 154 20.89 5.71 -7.84
N THR A 155 19.75 5.72 -8.52
CA THR A 155 18.43 5.56 -7.89
C THR A 155 18.40 4.29 -7.06
N ALA A 156 18.79 3.13 -7.61
CA ALA A 156 18.73 1.86 -6.90
C ALA A 156 19.53 1.86 -5.58
N TRP A 157 20.71 2.50 -5.55
CA TRP A 157 21.55 2.54 -4.37
C TRP A 157 21.12 3.59 -3.35
N PHE A 158 20.80 4.81 -3.80
CA PHE A 158 20.42 5.88 -2.88
C PHE A 158 19.04 5.68 -2.27
N THR A 159 18.11 5.03 -2.97
CA THR A 159 16.78 4.71 -2.43
C THR A 159 16.70 3.30 -1.85
N LEU A 160 17.81 2.54 -1.82
CA LEU A 160 17.85 1.14 -1.41
C LEU A 160 17.13 0.87 -0.08
N PRO A 161 17.35 1.65 1.01
CA PRO A 161 16.67 1.39 2.28
C PRO A 161 15.15 1.45 2.15
N LEU A 162 14.63 2.42 1.39
CA LEU A 162 13.19 2.62 1.21
C LEU A 162 12.57 1.56 0.29
N ILE A 163 13.18 1.35 -0.89
CA ILE A 163 12.65 0.41 -1.89
C ILE A 163 12.73 -1.04 -1.44
N LEU A 164 13.65 -1.38 -0.53
CA LEU A 164 13.76 -2.72 0.05
C LEU A 164 12.81 -2.90 1.22
N LEU A 165 12.63 -1.88 2.07
CA LEU A 165 11.75 -1.96 3.23
C LEU A 165 10.30 -2.22 2.83
N SER A 166 9.80 -1.53 1.81
CA SER A 166 8.41 -1.67 1.33
C SER A 166 7.99 -3.11 0.96
N PRO A 167 8.74 -3.86 0.13
CA PRO A 167 8.39 -5.25 -0.15
C PRO A 167 8.69 -6.21 1.00
N LEU A 168 9.69 -5.95 1.83
CA LEU A 168 9.94 -6.79 3.01
C LEU A 168 8.76 -6.71 3.98
N THR A 169 8.20 -5.52 4.22
CA THR A 169 7.00 -5.38 5.06
C THR A 169 5.77 -6.01 4.39
N GLY A 170 5.64 -5.92 3.06
CA GLY A 170 4.61 -6.64 2.31
C GLY A 170 4.71 -8.17 2.46
N LEU A 171 5.91 -8.74 2.40
CA LEU A 171 6.13 -10.17 2.66
C LEU A 171 5.84 -10.54 4.11
N CYS A 172 6.25 -9.71 5.08
CA CYS A 172 5.90 -9.92 6.48
C CYS A 172 4.38 -10.00 6.66
N MET A 173 3.62 -9.09 6.04
CA MET A 173 2.16 -9.14 6.06
C MET A 173 1.60 -10.41 5.40
N ALA A 174 2.15 -10.83 4.26
CA ALA A 174 1.71 -12.04 3.56
C ALA A 174 1.94 -13.31 4.40
N PHE A 175 3.00 -13.36 5.20
CA PHE A 175 3.31 -14.46 6.11
C PHE A 175 2.75 -14.29 7.53
N GLY A 176 1.95 -13.26 7.79
CA GLY A 176 1.34 -13.01 9.11
C GLY A 176 2.30 -12.53 10.19
N LEU A 177 3.50 -12.06 9.82
CA LEU A 177 4.48 -11.49 10.74
C LEU A 177 4.06 -10.05 11.09
N THR A 178 3.83 -9.78 12.38
CA THR A 178 3.33 -8.48 12.87
C THR A 178 4.35 -7.65 13.64
N PHE A 179 5.41 -8.29 14.15
CA PHE A 179 6.41 -7.70 15.06
C PHE A 179 5.79 -6.88 16.21
N GLN A 180 4.62 -7.30 16.68
CA GLN A 180 3.92 -6.61 17.76
C GLN A 180 4.61 -6.86 19.10
N SER A 181 4.68 -5.84 19.93
CA SER A 181 5.12 -5.93 21.31
C SER A 181 3.89 -6.15 22.22
N GLY A 182 3.90 -7.22 23.00
CA GLY A 182 2.84 -7.54 23.97
C GLY A 182 1.69 -8.35 23.39
N ALA A 183 0.94 -9.01 24.28
CA ALA A 183 -0.27 -9.71 23.91
C ALA A 183 -1.41 -8.70 23.71
N ALA A 184 -2.28 -8.96 22.73
CA ALA A 184 -3.51 -8.20 22.64
C ALA A 184 -4.36 -8.48 23.90
N PRO A 185 -5.06 -7.47 24.47
CA PRO A 185 -5.99 -7.69 25.56
C PRO A 185 -6.97 -8.83 25.21
N ALA A 186 -7.29 -9.66 26.20
CA ALA A 186 -8.30 -10.68 26.04
C ALA A 186 -9.63 -10.01 25.65
N ALA A 187 -10.40 -10.66 24.77
CA ALA A 187 -11.78 -10.25 24.54
C ALA A 187 -12.57 -10.62 25.79
N ALA A 188 -12.55 -9.75 26.80
CA ALA A 188 -13.24 -9.94 28.06
C ALA A 188 -14.57 -9.17 28.03
N GLY A 189 -15.65 -9.83 28.46
CA GLY A 189 -16.95 -9.20 28.67
C GLY A 189 -18.06 -9.68 27.74
N ARG A 190 -19.28 -9.23 28.02
CA ARG A 190 -20.46 -9.48 27.18
C ARG A 190 -20.30 -8.81 25.81
N PRO A 191 -20.89 -9.35 24.74
CA PRO A 191 -20.93 -8.68 23.44
C PRO A 191 -21.43 -7.24 23.58
N LEU A 192 -20.62 -6.27 23.16
CA LEU A 192 -20.96 -4.86 23.23
C LEU A 192 -21.84 -4.49 22.04
N ALA A 193 -23.02 -3.94 22.30
CA ALA A 193 -23.88 -3.44 21.24
C ALA A 193 -23.21 -2.26 20.51
N LEU A 194 -23.44 -2.14 19.20
CA LEU A 194 -22.80 -1.10 18.38
C LEU A 194 -23.07 0.33 18.89
N PRO A 195 -24.31 0.71 19.29
CA PRO A 195 -24.57 2.01 19.90
C PRO A 195 -23.72 2.31 21.14
N ASP A 196 -23.49 1.30 21.98
CA ASP A 196 -22.69 1.47 23.20
C ASP A 196 -21.21 1.58 22.88
N ALA A 197 -20.72 0.80 21.90
CA ALA A 197 -19.35 0.92 21.41
C ALA A 197 -19.06 2.32 20.86
N ILE A 198 -20.00 2.94 20.14
CA ILE A 198 -19.87 4.31 19.63
C ILE A 198 -19.73 5.30 20.79
N ARG A 199 -20.58 5.19 21.82
CA ARG A 199 -20.50 6.05 22.99
C ARG A 199 -19.19 5.90 23.74
N MET A 200 -18.71 4.66 23.92
CA MET A 200 -17.43 4.40 24.57
C MET A 200 -16.26 5.06 23.84
N VAL A 201 -16.23 4.95 22.50
CA VAL A 201 -15.21 5.61 21.68
C VAL A 201 -15.34 7.13 21.76
N ALA A 202 -16.55 7.66 21.60
CA ALA A 202 -16.82 9.10 21.64
C ALA A 202 -16.50 9.76 22.99
N ALA A 203 -16.54 9.00 24.10
CA ALA A 203 -16.19 9.50 25.43
C ALA A 203 -14.68 9.79 25.58
N SER A 204 -13.83 9.23 24.71
CA SER A 204 -12.37 9.36 24.81
C SER A 204 -11.70 9.88 23.54
N HIS A 205 -12.39 9.83 22.39
CA HIS A 205 -11.85 10.20 21.08
C HIS A 205 -12.91 10.91 20.24
N GLU A 206 -12.47 11.83 19.39
CA GLU A 206 -13.35 12.51 18.44
C GLU A 206 -13.75 11.58 17.29
N LEU A 207 -15.04 11.54 16.94
CA LEU A 207 -15.54 10.64 15.89
C LEU A 207 -15.11 11.05 14.48
N SER A 208 -14.71 12.30 14.26
CA SER A 208 -14.09 12.76 13.00
C SER A 208 -12.78 12.02 12.70
N HIS A 209 -12.07 11.55 13.74
CA HIS A 209 -10.83 10.79 13.60
C HIS A 209 -11.05 9.28 13.48
N VAL A 210 -12.30 8.80 13.63
CA VAL A 210 -12.63 7.38 13.58
C VAL A 210 -12.89 6.95 12.14
N ILE A 211 -12.23 5.88 11.70
CA ILE A 211 -12.45 5.26 10.37
C ILE A 211 -13.52 4.17 10.46
N SER A 212 -13.51 3.40 11.54
CA SER A 212 -14.47 2.30 11.71
C SER A 212 -14.57 1.85 13.16
N ILE A 213 -15.77 1.41 13.55
CA ILE A 213 -16.03 0.70 14.81
C ILE A 213 -16.76 -0.59 14.45
N GLY A 214 -16.31 -1.74 14.94
CA GLY A 214 -17.02 -2.99 14.64
C GLY A 214 -16.33 -4.24 15.16
N THR A 215 -17.02 -5.36 15.03
CA THR A 215 -16.52 -6.66 15.47
C THR A 215 -15.52 -7.22 14.46
N ARG A 216 -14.30 -7.54 14.91
CA ARG A 216 -13.28 -8.22 14.10
C ARG A 216 -12.61 -9.30 14.93
N GLY A 217 -12.61 -10.55 14.47
CA GLY A 217 -12.02 -11.66 15.23
C GLY A 217 -12.66 -11.85 16.61
N GLY A 218 -13.98 -11.68 16.71
CA GLY A 218 -14.75 -11.86 17.95
C GLY A 218 -14.66 -10.72 18.98
N ARG A 219 -13.95 -9.62 18.67
CA ARG A 219 -13.81 -8.44 19.55
C ARG A 219 -14.36 -7.19 18.90
N MET A 220 -14.95 -6.31 19.70
CA MET A 220 -15.29 -4.96 19.25
C MET A 220 -14.01 -4.12 19.17
N MET A 221 -13.79 -3.48 18.03
CA MET A 221 -12.59 -2.70 17.77
C MET A 221 -12.94 -1.37 17.12
N ALA A 222 -12.19 -0.32 17.48
CA ALA A 222 -12.19 0.95 16.77
C ALA A 222 -10.87 1.12 16.00
N ARG A 223 -10.92 1.66 14.79
CA ARG A 223 -9.74 2.15 14.06
C ARG A 223 -9.89 3.65 13.92
N LEU A 224 -8.89 4.40 14.36
CA LEU A 224 -8.91 5.85 14.36
C LEU A 224 -7.50 6.42 14.25
N TYR A 225 -7.38 7.64 13.74
CA TYR A 225 -6.11 8.36 13.75
C TYR A 225 -5.88 9.01 15.12
N ASP A 226 -4.77 8.64 15.76
CA ASP A 226 -4.31 9.16 17.05
C ASP A 226 -2.91 9.74 16.84
N GLY A 227 -2.74 11.05 17.00
CA GLY A 227 -1.47 11.74 16.77
C GLY A 227 -0.92 11.60 15.34
N GLY A 228 -1.78 11.39 14.34
CA GLY A 228 -1.39 11.18 12.94
C GLY A 228 -0.97 9.73 12.58
N GLU A 229 -1.04 8.81 13.55
CA GLU A 229 -0.88 7.36 13.36
C GLU A 229 -2.26 6.69 13.30
N LEU A 230 -2.48 5.79 12.33
CA LEU A 230 -3.70 4.98 12.31
C LEU A 230 -3.58 3.83 13.31
N ARG A 231 -4.26 3.97 14.45
CA ARG A 231 -4.24 3.00 15.55
C ARG A 231 -5.51 2.18 15.60
N ALA A 232 -5.39 1.00 16.20
CA ALA A 232 -6.53 0.15 16.53
C ALA A 232 -6.70 0.10 18.04
N TYR A 233 -7.94 0.15 18.51
CA TYR A 233 -8.31 0.07 19.91
C TYR A 233 -9.26 -1.10 20.11
N ALA A 234 -9.10 -1.82 21.23
CA ALA A 234 -10.12 -2.71 21.75
C ALA A 234 -11.17 -1.85 22.46
N VAL A 235 -12.44 -2.11 22.18
CA VAL A 235 -13.56 -1.42 22.82
C VAL A 235 -14.28 -2.44 23.69
N THR A 236 -14.28 -2.21 25.00
CA THR A 236 -14.99 -3.05 25.98
C THR A 236 -16.05 -2.21 26.69
N SER A 237 -16.84 -2.82 27.57
CA SER A 237 -17.81 -2.09 28.39
C SER A 237 -17.17 -1.17 29.42
N SER A 238 -15.87 -1.33 29.72
CA SER A 238 -15.16 -0.57 30.76
C SER A 238 -14.10 0.38 30.20
N GLU A 239 -13.50 0.05 29.06
CA GLU A 239 -12.36 0.81 28.52
C GLU A 239 -12.26 0.78 27.00
N VAL A 240 -11.60 1.82 26.47
CA VAL A 240 -11.11 1.89 25.09
C VAL A 240 -9.59 1.86 25.14
N ALA A 241 -9.01 0.68 24.95
CA ALA A 241 -7.58 0.45 25.16
C ALA A 241 -6.85 0.24 23.82
N PRO A 242 -5.66 0.84 23.61
CA PRO A 242 -4.91 0.66 22.38
C PRO A 242 -4.44 -0.78 22.20
N LEU A 243 -4.54 -1.28 20.97
CA LEU A 243 -4.00 -2.58 20.60
C LEU A 243 -2.51 -2.50 20.24
N PRO A 244 -1.77 -3.62 20.37
CA PRO A 244 -0.40 -3.70 19.89
C PRO A 244 -0.28 -3.32 18.41
N ARG A 245 0.81 -2.61 18.08
CA ARG A 245 1.10 -2.17 16.72
C ARG A 245 1.49 -3.35 15.84
N ASN A 246 0.93 -3.41 14.64
CA ASN A 246 1.44 -4.25 13.56
C ASN A 246 2.40 -3.42 12.72
N TRP A 247 3.70 -3.46 13.06
CA TRP A 247 4.72 -2.59 12.47
C TRP A 247 4.87 -2.77 10.95
N PRO A 248 4.95 -4.01 10.41
CA PRO A 248 4.98 -4.21 8.97
C PRO A 248 3.80 -3.55 8.27
N ARG A 249 2.59 -3.70 8.79
CA ARG A 249 1.40 -3.06 8.23
C ARG A 249 1.49 -1.53 8.29
N LEU A 250 1.84 -0.97 9.44
CA LEU A 250 1.93 0.48 9.60
C LEU A 250 2.95 1.12 8.65
N ILE A 251 4.12 0.49 8.50
CA ILE A 251 5.17 0.95 7.57
C ILE A 251 4.71 0.79 6.11
N HIS A 252 4.20 -0.40 5.75
CA HIS A 252 3.79 -0.70 4.38
C HIS A 252 2.65 0.19 3.89
N GLU A 253 1.62 0.41 4.72
CA GLU A 253 0.46 1.23 4.38
C GLU A 253 0.74 2.74 4.51
N GLY A 254 1.86 3.15 5.11
CA GLY A 254 2.16 4.58 5.32
C GLY A 254 1.34 5.20 6.45
N ASN A 255 0.93 4.39 7.41
CA ASN A 255 -0.05 4.72 8.44
C ASN A 255 0.58 5.04 9.81
N TRP A 256 1.91 4.99 9.93
CA TRP A 256 2.62 5.36 11.17
C TRP A 256 2.79 6.88 11.35
N SER A 257 2.67 7.66 10.27
CA SER A 257 2.61 9.12 10.29
C SER A 257 2.11 9.60 8.93
N ALA A 258 0.86 10.07 8.84
CA ALA A 258 0.30 10.44 7.53
C ALA A 258 1.11 11.52 6.79
N LEU A 259 1.75 12.45 7.52
CA LEU A 259 2.54 13.54 6.93
C LEU A 259 3.95 13.14 6.50
N ILE A 260 4.50 12.05 7.03
CA ILE A 260 5.87 11.61 6.74
C ILE A 260 5.87 10.31 5.94
N ALA A 261 5.14 9.33 6.43
CA ALA A 261 5.10 7.98 5.88
C ALA A 261 4.44 7.92 4.49
N ALA A 262 3.35 8.65 4.29
CA ALA A 262 2.66 8.67 3.00
C ALA A 262 3.55 9.28 1.88
N PRO A 263 4.19 10.46 2.08
CA PRO A 263 5.18 10.95 1.11
C PRO A 263 6.37 10.01 0.89
N LEU A 264 6.87 9.33 1.93
CA LEU A 264 7.95 8.35 1.77
C LEU A 264 7.52 7.16 0.90
N ASN A 265 6.30 6.66 1.08
CA ASN A 265 5.75 5.58 0.24
C ASN A 265 5.51 6.06 -1.20
N PHE A 266 5.10 7.30 -1.40
CA PHE A 266 4.98 7.92 -2.72
C PHE A 266 6.34 7.98 -3.43
N VAL A 267 7.37 8.53 -2.76
CA VAL A 267 8.74 8.58 -3.29
C VAL A 267 9.28 7.17 -3.58
N THR A 268 9.01 6.21 -2.70
CA THR A 268 9.39 4.80 -2.89
C THR A 268 8.77 4.23 -4.16
N SER A 269 7.49 4.47 -4.39
CA SER A 269 6.76 4.00 -5.57
C SER A 269 7.28 4.64 -6.85
N ILE A 270 7.58 5.94 -6.84
CA ILE A 270 8.21 6.64 -7.97
C ILE A 270 9.61 6.08 -8.27
N ALA A 271 10.41 5.80 -7.24
CA ALA A 271 11.72 5.20 -7.41
C ALA A 271 11.62 3.79 -8.02
N LEU A 272 10.70 2.95 -7.52
CA LEU A 272 10.44 1.61 -8.08
C LEU A 272 9.98 1.67 -9.54
N LEU A 273 9.05 2.59 -9.85
CA LEU A 273 8.57 2.79 -11.23
C LEU A 273 9.68 3.25 -12.16
N THR A 274 10.53 4.16 -11.68
CA THR A 274 11.72 4.62 -12.40
C THR A 274 12.68 3.47 -12.67
N LEU A 275 12.97 2.64 -11.66
CA LEU A 275 13.86 1.48 -11.79
C LEU A 275 13.33 0.44 -12.78
N LEU A 276 12.04 0.10 -12.71
CA LEU A 276 11.40 -0.82 -13.64
C LEU A 276 11.47 -0.27 -15.07
N SER A 277 11.04 0.98 -15.26
CA SER A 277 10.99 1.64 -16.57
C SER A 277 12.37 1.76 -17.19
N THR A 278 13.35 2.26 -16.43
CA THR A 278 14.73 2.39 -16.92
C THR A 278 15.38 1.04 -17.19
N GLY A 279 15.09 0.01 -16.38
CA GLY A 279 15.56 -1.36 -16.61
C GLY A 279 15.07 -1.93 -17.94
N LEU A 280 13.76 -1.80 -18.22
CA LEU A 280 13.14 -2.22 -19.48
C LEU A 280 13.65 -1.42 -20.69
N LEU A 281 13.83 -0.10 -20.54
CA LEU A 281 14.37 0.75 -21.60
C LEU A 281 15.83 0.41 -21.93
N ILE A 282 16.67 0.15 -20.92
CA ILE A 282 18.06 -0.29 -21.14
C ILE A 282 18.08 -1.63 -21.88
N TRP A 283 17.21 -2.56 -21.49
CA TRP A 283 17.06 -3.85 -22.16
C TRP A 283 16.64 -3.68 -23.63
N ALA A 284 15.61 -2.89 -23.90
CA ALA A 284 15.08 -2.66 -25.23
C ALA A 284 16.14 -2.02 -26.14
N ARG A 285 16.81 -0.95 -25.67
CA ARG A 285 17.88 -0.27 -26.42
C ARG A 285 19.05 -1.20 -26.79
N ARG A 286 19.40 -2.15 -25.91
CA ARG A 286 20.49 -3.10 -26.17
C ARG A 286 20.09 -4.24 -27.09
N THR A 287 18.83 -4.65 -27.05
CA THR A 287 18.32 -5.78 -27.84
C THR A 287 17.93 -5.34 -29.25
N LEU A 288 17.36 -4.14 -29.38
CA LEU A 288 16.88 -3.57 -30.65
C LEU A 288 17.96 -2.79 -31.42
N ARG A 289 19.12 -2.48 -30.81
CA ARG A 289 20.25 -1.93 -31.56
C ARG A 289 20.73 -2.97 -32.57
N LYS A 290 20.48 -2.74 -33.86
CA LYS A 290 21.06 -3.52 -34.95
C LYS A 290 22.57 -3.66 -34.71
N ARG A 291 23.08 -4.90 -34.73
CA ARG A 291 24.53 -5.12 -34.84
C ARG A 291 24.98 -4.42 -36.12
N ARG A 292 25.75 -3.34 -35.99
CA ARG A 292 26.39 -2.72 -37.15
C ARG A 292 27.23 -3.82 -37.80
N PRO A 293 27.06 -4.12 -39.10
CA PRO A 293 27.97 -5.02 -39.79
C PRO A 293 29.36 -4.49 -39.53
N ARG A 294 30.22 -5.35 -38.99
CA ARG A 294 31.64 -5.06 -38.88
C ARG A 294 32.08 -4.92 -40.33
N THR A 295 32.26 -3.70 -40.80
CA THR A 295 32.83 -3.44 -42.13
C THR A 295 34.15 -4.19 -42.16
N GLU A 296 34.19 -5.29 -42.90
CA GLU A 296 35.45 -5.92 -43.27
C GLU A 296 36.25 -4.81 -43.97
N GLY A 297 37.36 -4.42 -43.35
CA GLY A 297 38.28 -3.49 -43.98
C GLY A 297 38.76 -4.09 -45.30
N PRO A 298 39.12 -3.28 -46.30
CA PRO A 298 39.59 -3.78 -47.58
C PRO A 298 40.93 -4.50 -47.38
N ALA A 299 40.86 -5.82 -47.23
CA ALA A 299 41.94 -6.72 -47.54
C ALA A 299 41.71 -7.15 -48.99
N ASP A 300 42.71 -6.97 -49.85
CA ASP A 300 42.78 -7.27 -51.29
C ASP A 300 42.63 -6.09 -52.27
N ALA A 301 43.46 -5.05 -52.08
CA ALA A 301 43.88 -4.16 -53.18
C ALA A 301 45.41 -4.04 -53.27
N ALA A 302 46.13 -5.08 -52.84
CA ALA A 302 47.52 -5.33 -53.23
C ALA A 302 47.51 -6.65 -54.00
N MET A 303 48.18 -6.69 -55.15
CA MET A 303 48.27 -7.83 -56.10
C MET A 303 47.41 -7.75 -57.38
N VAL A 304 47.39 -6.62 -58.10
CA VAL A 304 47.39 -6.64 -59.57
C VAL A 304 48.12 -5.40 -60.08
N GLY A 305 49.24 -5.57 -60.78
CA GLY A 305 49.90 -4.47 -61.51
C GLY A 305 51.43 -4.47 -61.51
N ALA A 306 52.06 -5.64 -61.69
CA ALA A 306 53.40 -5.71 -62.28
C ALA A 306 53.24 -6.49 -63.60
N GLY A 307 53.50 -5.81 -64.71
CA GLY A 307 53.37 -6.29 -66.08
C GLY A 307 53.56 -5.13 -67.03
#